data_AF-S4NXA7-F1
#
_entry.id   AF-S4NXA7-F1
#
_cell.length_a   1.000
_cell.length_b   1.000
_cell.length_c   1.000
_cell.angle_alpha   90.00
_cell.angle_beta   90.00
_cell.angle_gamma   90.00
#
_symmetry.space_group_name_H-M   'P 1'
#
loop_
_entity.id
_entity.type
_entity.pdbx_description
1 polymer ?
#
loop_
_entity_poly.entity_id
_entity_poly.type
_entity_poly.pdbx_seq_one_letter_code
_entity_poly.pdbx_strand_id
1 'polypeptide(L)'
;MGVRKTLKRRAESVEYNAMWLSNILRLLNNLRQYSGDAMYQESNTPRQNQQSLRIFDLSEYRQVLSDIAIGIYQGLITLLERQLERLI
;
A
#
# COMPACT_ATOMS: atom_id res chain seq x y z
N MET A 1 -2.76 -10.90 -8.75
CA MET A 1 -2.66 -12.30 -8.24
C MET A 1 -1.43 -12.57 -7.36
N GLY A 2 -0.33 -11.80 -7.41
CA GLY A 2 0.90 -12.06 -6.64
C GLY A 2 0.81 -11.79 -5.13
N VAL A 3 0.52 -10.55 -4.73
CA VAL A 3 0.55 -10.13 -3.30
C VAL A 3 -0.50 -10.84 -2.45
N ARG A 4 -1.73 -10.99 -2.95
CA ARG A 4 -2.77 -11.74 -2.24
C ARG A 4 -2.37 -13.21 -2.01
N LYS A 5 -1.61 -13.81 -2.94
CA LYS A 5 -1.12 -15.19 -2.82
C LYS A 5 0.03 -15.30 -1.82
N THR A 6 0.91 -14.31 -1.74
CA THR A 6 2.00 -14.30 -0.75
C THR A 6 1.48 -14.08 0.67
N LEU A 7 0.51 -13.19 0.85
CA LEU A 7 -0.15 -12.96 2.14
C LEU A 7 -0.84 -14.22 2.66
N LYS A 8 -1.58 -14.93 1.82
CA LYS A 8 -2.22 -16.20 2.20
C LYS A 8 -1.23 -17.27 2.68
N ARG A 9 0.02 -17.29 2.19
CA ARG A 9 1.04 -18.28 2.57
C ARG A 9 1.63 -18.04 3.96
N ARG A 10 1.59 -16.81 4.47
CA ARG A 10 2.14 -16.41 5.78
C ARG A 10 1.14 -15.52 6.52
N ALA A 11 -0.13 -15.91 6.49
CA ALA A 11 -1.23 -15.09 6.98
C ALA A 11 -1.13 -14.80 8.49
N GLU A 12 -0.51 -15.69 9.26
CA GLU A 12 -0.38 -15.59 10.72
C GLU A 12 0.83 -14.78 11.20
N SER A 13 1.73 -14.33 10.31
CA SER A 13 2.86 -13.49 10.73
C SER A 13 2.49 -12.01 10.67
N VAL A 14 2.48 -11.36 11.83
CA VAL A 14 2.24 -9.92 11.98
C VAL A 14 3.28 -9.13 11.19
N GLU A 15 4.56 -9.49 11.32
CA GLU A 15 5.68 -8.79 10.70
C GLU A 15 5.58 -8.86 9.17
N TYR A 16 5.20 -10.02 8.64
CA TYR A 16 5.05 -10.20 7.19
C TYR A 16 3.87 -9.40 6.64
N ASN A 17 2.74 -9.39 7.33
CA ASN A 17 1.58 -8.58 6.94
C ASN A 17 1.89 -7.07 7.04
N ALA A 18 2.54 -6.62 8.12
CA ALA A 18 2.96 -5.23 8.30
C ALA A 18 3.96 -4.77 7.21
N MET A 19 4.93 -5.62 6.88
CA MET A 19 5.88 -5.37 5.79
C MET A 19 5.16 -5.18 4.45
N TRP A 20 4.22 -6.08 4.10
CA TRP A 20 3.45 -5.96 2.87
C TRP A 20 2.53 -4.75 2.85
N LEU A 21 1.88 -4.43 3.98
CA LEU A 21 1.07 -3.22 4.11
C LEU A 21 1.91 -1.97 3.83
N SER A 22 3.08 -1.85 4.47
CA SER A 22 4.01 -0.73 4.27
C SER A 22 4.44 -0.59 2.81
N ASN A 23 4.77 -1.72 2.15
CA ASN A 23 5.16 -1.72 0.74
C ASN A 23 4.01 -1.32 -0.20
N ILE A 24 2.78 -1.80 0.04
CA ILE A 24 1.62 -1.42 -0.77
C ILE A 24 1.29 0.06 -0.59
N LEU A 25 1.33 0.58 0.64
CA LEU A 25 1.12 2.01 0.90
C LEU A 25 2.21 2.85 0.24
N ARG A 26 3.48 2.42 0.29
CA ARG A 26 4.59 3.10 -0.40
C ARG A 26 4.37 3.13 -1.91
N LEU A 27 3.96 2.00 -2.50
CA LEU A 27 3.66 1.94 -3.92
C LEU A 27 2.50 2.88 -4.29
N LEU A 28 1.41 2.88 -3.51
CA LEU A 28 0.27 3.76 -3.73
C LEU A 28 0.67 5.23 -3.64
N ASN A 29 1.51 5.59 -2.67
CA ASN A 29 2.05 6.95 -2.53
C ASN A 29 2.91 7.33 -3.73
N ASN A 30 3.78 6.45 -4.21
CA ASN A 30 4.56 6.71 -5.42
C ASN A 30 3.66 6.91 -6.65
N LEU A 31 2.60 6.10 -6.80
CA LEU A 31 1.65 6.25 -7.92
C LEU A 31 0.87 7.57 -7.86
N ARG A 32 0.67 8.14 -6.67
CA ARG A 32 0.09 9.49 -6.49
C ARG A 32 1.14 10.56 -6.77
N GLN A 33 2.30 10.48 -6.11
CA GLN A 33 3.39 11.46 -6.19
C GLN A 33 3.89 11.69 -7.63
N TYR A 34 3.92 10.63 -8.43
CA TYR A 34 4.37 10.66 -9.82
C TYR A 34 3.22 10.52 -10.82
N SER A 35 1.97 10.81 -10.41
CA SER A 35 0.82 10.78 -11.33
C SER A 35 0.83 11.93 -12.35
N GLY A 36 1.55 13.01 -12.05
CA GLY A 36 1.48 14.26 -12.82
C GLY A 36 0.43 15.26 -12.30
N ASP A 37 -0.32 14.89 -11.26
CA ASP A 37 -1.33 15.75 -10.64
C ASP A 37 -0.68 16.77 -9.70
N ALA A 38 -1.03 18.04 -9.88
CA ALA A 38 -0.47 19.15 -9.12
C ALA A 38 -0.64 18.97 -7.61
N MET A 39 -1.77 18.39 -7.16
CA MET A 39 -2.05 18.18 -5.74
C MET A 39 -1.05 17.23 -5.07
N TYR A 40 -0.42 16.33 -5.82
CA TYR A 40 0.56 15.37 -5.31
C TYR A 40 2.01 15.79 -5.58
N GLN A 41 2.20 16.94 -6.24
CA GLN A 41 3.53 17.47 -6.60
C GLN A 41 3.98 18.61 -5.70
N GLU A 42 3.14 19.11 -4.79
CA GLU A 42 3.45 20.26 -3.90
C GLU A 42 4.74 20.07 -3.10
N SER A 43 5.01 18.83 -2.67
CA SER A 43 6.21 18.48 -1.88
C SER A 43 7.35 17.91 -2.72
N ASN A 44 7.22 17.87 -4.05
CA ASN A 44 8.23 17.29 -4.93
C ASN A 44 9.33 18.30 -5.29
N THR A 45 10.55 17.80 -5.40
CA THR A 45 11.65 18.53 -6.05
C THR A 45 11.42 18.65 -7.56
N PRO A 46 12.02 19.64 -8.24
CA PRO A 46 11.91 19.78 -9.70
C PRO A 46 12.33 18.51 -10.47
N ARG A 47 13.35 17.81 -9.97
CA ARG A 47 13.81 16.55 -10.56
C ARG A 47 12.79 15.42 -10.41
N GLN A 48 12.09 15.34 -9.28
CA GLN A 48 11.03 14.35 -9.07
C GLN A 48 9.85 14.60 -10.01
N ASN A 49 9.46 15.86 -10.22
CA ASN A 49 8.35 16.19 -11.13
C ASN A 49 8.61 15.73 -12.57
N GLN A 50 9.87 15.77 -13.03
CA GLN A 50 10.26 15.29 -14.36
C GLN A 50 10.02 13.79 -14.56
N GLN A 51 9.98 13.01 -13.48
CA GLN A 51 9.77 11.56 -13.48
C GLN A 51 8.29 11.16 -13.45
N SER A 52 7.36 12.12 -13.44
CA SER A 52 5.93 11.83 -13.45
C SER A 52 5.49 11.13 -14.74
N LEU A 53 4.48 10.28 -14.62
CA LEU A 53 3.81 9.65 -15.75
C LEU A 53 3.17 10.73 -16.62
N ARG A 54 3.25 10.57 -17.95
CA ARG A 54 2.75 11.57 -18.91
C ARG A 54 1.64 11.06 -19.83
N ILE A 55 1.48 9.74 -19.93
CA ILE A 55 0.65 9.11 -20.97
C ILE A 55 -0.50 8.30 -20.36
N PHE A 56 -0.27 7.66 -19.21
CA PHE A 56 -1.26 6.78 -18.59
C PHE A 56 -1.79 7.37 -17.30
N ASP A 57 -3.11 7.43 -17.17
CA ASP A 57 -3.75 7.58 -15.87
C ASP A 57 -3.92 6.21 -15.21
N LEU A 58 -3.46 6.11 -13.97
CA LEU A 58 -3.53 4.91 -13.15
C LEU A 58 -4.55 5.04 -12.01
N SER A 59 -5.47 6.02 -12.05
CA SER A 59 -6.50 6.25 -11.03
C SER A 59 -7.24 4.98 -10.61
N GLU A 60 -7.71 4.19 -11.57
CA GLU A 60 -8.42 2.93 -11.29
C GLU A 60 -7.51 1.90 -10.58
N TYR A 61 -6.26 1.79 -11.01
CA TYR A 61 -5.28 0.91 -10.37
C TYR A 61 -4.94 1.36 -8.95
N ARG A 62 -4.88 2.67 -8.70
CA ARG A 62 -4.71 3.23 -7.35
C ARG A 62 -5.86 2.83 -6.43
N GLN A 63 -7.10 2.84 -6.93
CA GLN A 63 -8.26 2.38 -6.15
C GLN A 63 -8.11 0.89 -5.79
N VAL A 64 -7.82 0.04 -6.77
CA VAL A 64 -7.61 -1.41 -6.55
C VAL A 64 -6.51 -1.68 -5.51
N LEU A 65 -5.40 -0.93 -5.57
CA LEU A 65 -4.32 -1.04 -4.59
C LEU A 65 -4.73 -0.54 -3.20
N SER A 66 -5.54 0.52 -3.13
CA SER A 66 -6.10 1.03 -1.87
C SER A 66 -6.99 -0.03 -1.21
N ASP A 67 -7.87 -0.69 -1.96
CA ASP A 67 -8.74 -1.75 -1.43
C ASP A 67 -7.92 -2.95 -0.92
N ILE A 68 -6.82 -3.28 -1.61
CA ILE A 68 -5.86 -4.29 -1.14
C ILE A 68 -5.21 -3.85 0.17
N ALA A 69 -4.76 -2.60 0.28
CA ALA A 69 -4.14 -2.08 1.50
C ALA A 69 -5.09 -2.15 2.70
N ILE A 70 -6.35 -1.76 2.51
CA ILE A 70 -7.40 -1.85 3.53
C ILE A 70 -7.58 -3.29 4.01
N GLY A 71 -7.66 -4.25 3.08
CA GLY A 71 -7.81 -5.66 3.45
C GLY A 71 -6.62 -6.21 4.25
N ILE A 72 -5.39 -5.80 3.92
CA ILE A 72 -4.20 -6.20 4.69
C ILE A 72 -4.23 -5.55 6.09
N TYR A 73 -4.57 -4.27 6.16
CA TYR A 73 -4.67 -3.53 7.42
C TYR A 73 -5.68 -4.18 8.38
N GLN A 74 -6.89 -4.46 7.90
CA GLN A 74 -7.93 -5.13 8.69
C GLN A 74 -7.44 -6.50 9.19
N GLY A 75 -6.83 -7.31 8.31
CA GLY A 75 -6.27 -8.60 8.70
C GLY A 75 -5.17 -8.50 9.76
N LEU A 76 -4.33 -7.46 9.68
CA LEU A 76 -3.27 -7.20 10.66
C LEU A 76 -3.84 -6.82 12.03
N ILE A 77 -4.87 -5.97 12.08
CA ILE A 77 -5.55 -5.59 13.33
C ILE A 77 -6.14 -6.82 14.01
N THR A 78 -6.91 -7.64 13.29
CA THR A 78 -7.48 -8.87 13.85
C THR A 78 -6.42 -9.85 14.36
N LEU A 79 -5.28 -9.94 13.69
CA LEU A 79 -4.18 -10.81 14.13
C LEU A 79 -3.53 -10.29 15.43
N LEU A 80 -3.32 -8.98 15.53
CA LEU A 80 -2.79 -8.33 16.73
C LEU A 80 -3.75 -8.45 17.92
N GLU A 81 -5.05 -8.24 17.70
CA GLU A 81 -6.09 -8.43 18.71
C GLU A 81 -6.05 -9.85 19.28
N ARG A 82 -6.01 -10.88 18.43
CA ARG A 82 -5.90 -12.29 18.85
C ARG A 82 -4.62 -12.60 19.63
N GLN A 83 -3.51 -11.95 19.31
CA GLN A 83 -2.27 -12.13 20.07
C GLN A 83 -2.36 -11.47 21.44
N LEU A 84 -2.97 -10.28 21.51
CA LEU A 84 -3.19 -9.56 22.75
C LEU A 84 -4.15 -10.33 23.68
N GLU A 85 -5.25 -10.87 23.15
CA GLU A 85 -6.21 -11.70 23.90
C GLU A 85 -5.58 -12.96 24.52
N ARG A 86 -4.50 -13.49 23.95
CA ARG A 86 -3.78 -14.64 24.53
C ARG A 86 -2.85 -14.26 25.69
N LEU A 87 -2.52 -12.97 25.82
CA LEU A 87 -1.64 -12.44 26.86
C LEU A 87 -2.41 -11.94 28.09
N ILE A 88 -3.72 -11.73 27.94
CA ILE A 88 -4.67 -11.31 28.99
C ILE A 88 -5.36 -12.55 29.55
#